data_AF-A0A7R8D5T2-F1
#
_entry.id   AF-A0A7R8D5T2-F1
#
_cell.length_a   1.000
_cell.length_b   1.000
_cell.length_c   1.000
_cell.angle_alpha   90.00
_cell.angle_beta   90.00
_cell.angle_gamma   90.00
#
_symmetry.space_group_name_H-M   'P 1'
#
loop_
_entity.id
_entity.type
_entity.pdbx_description
1 polymer ?
#
loop_
_entity_poly.entity_id
_entity_poly.type
_entity_poly.pdbx_seq_one_letter_code
_entity_poly.pdbx_strand_id
1 'polypeptide(L)'
;MRQLCPYCRRHILEDLHPTYTQLSAILDVQLVPYGNAKSSSRPDGTGYTFSCQHGPTECLGNMVHACAIKYVKFPILMDFIACMMERSDVPVLAGKECASKLEIEWTEIEECSMSLEGKQLLFNNGEEKQII
;
A
#
# COMPACT_ATOMS: atom_id res chain seq x y z
N MET A 1 -0.52 0.14 8.06
CA MET A 1 -0.96 1.29 7.23
C MET A 1 -2.28 0.97 6.50
N ARG A 2 -3.14 1.95 6.16
CA ARG A 2 -4.25 1.80 5.17
C ARG A 2 -4.60 3.14 4.50
N GLN A 3 -4.96 3.12 3.22
CA GLN A 3 -5.01 4.31 2.34
C GLN A 3 -6.02 5.40 2.77
N LEU A 4 -7.23 5.04 3.21
CA LEU A 4 -8.30 5.99 3.53
C LEU A 4 -8.45 6.29 5.03
N CYS A 5 -7.44 5.96 5.83
CA CYS A 5 -7.42 6.22 7.26
C CYS A 5 -6.82 7.60 7.56
N PRO A 6 -7.59 8.56 8.13
CA PRO A 6 -7.09 9.92 8.38
C PRO A 6 -5.86 9.96 9.29
N TYR A 7 -5.87 9.19 10.38
CA TYR A 7 -4.74 9.10 11.31
C TYR A 7 -3.51 8.46 10.66
N CYS A 8 -3.71 7.44 9.83
CA CYS A 8 -2.63 6.75 9.15
C CYS A 8 -1.98 7.66 8.10
N ARG A 9 -2.78 8.46 7.38
CA ARG A 9 -2.28 9.47 6.45
C ARG A 9 -1.46 10.51 7.18
N ARG A 10 -1.99 11.08 8.25
CA ARG A 10 -1.25 12.04 9.07
C ARG A 10 0.09 11.47 9.55
N HIS A 11 0.07 10.25 10.10
CA HIS A 11 1.29 9.62 10.58
C HIS A 11 2.32 9.39 9.46
N ILE A 12 1.89 8.95 8.27
CA ILE A 12 2.83 8.80 7.14
C ILE A 12 3.41 10.16 6.72
N LEU A 13 2.57 11.18 6.56
CA LEU A 13 2.95 12.46 5.98
C LEU A 13 3.70 13.37 6.94
N GLU A 14 3.29 13.41 8.21
CA GLU A 14 3.80 14.36 9.20
C GLU A 14 4.89 13.75 10.09
N ASP A 15 4.85 12.43 10.32
CA ASP A 15 5.81 11.77 11.21
C ASP A 15 6.81 10.91 10.43
N LEU A 16 6.34 9.82 9.79
CA LEU A 16 7.21 8.77 9.28
C LEU A 16 8.03 9.22 8.08
N HIS A 17 7.42 9.86 7.07
CA HIS A 17 8.13 10.31 5.87
C HIS A 17 9.21 11.34 6.22
N PRO A 18 8.94 12.44 6.97
CA PRO A 18 9.98 13.40 7.37
C PRO A 18 11.06 12.79 8.26
N THR A 19 10.70 11.84 9.13
CA THR A 19 11.67 11.12 9.99
C THR A 19 12.58 10.23 9.16
N TYR A 20 12.01 9.48 8.21
CA TYR A 20 12.78 8.62 7.32
C TYR A 20 13.73 9.43 6.43
N THR A 21 13.30 10.57 5.90
CA THR A 21 14.18 11.47 5.13
C THR A 21 15.43 11.88 5.92
N GLN A 22 15.30 12.11 7.22
CA GLN A 22 16.41 12.53 8.08
C GLN A 22 17.26 11.38 8.62
N LEU A 23 16.63 10.23 8.91
CA LEU A 23 17.24 9.14 9.67
C LEU A 23 17.32 7.80 8.92
N SER A 24 17.07 7.78 7.61
CA SER A 24 17.09 6.56 6.78
C SER A 24 18.37 5.72 6.91
N ALA A 25 19.51 6.33 7.22
CA ALA A 25 20.77 5.61 7.43
C ALA A 25 20.78 4.70 8.68
N ILE A 26 19.87 4.90 9.64
CA ILE A 26 19.80 4.18 10.91
C ILE A 26 18.41 3.60 11.19
N LEU A 27 17.49 3.66 10.22
CA LEU A 27 16.14 3.13 10.33
C LEU A 27 15.94 1.98 9.35
N ASP A 28 15.36 0.90 9.85
CA ASP A 28 14.77 -0.14 9.03
C ASP A 28 13.25 -0.02 9.11
N VAL A 29 12.61 0.30 7.99
CA VAL A 29 11.17 0.58 7.95
C VAL A 29 10.46 -0.49 7.13
N GLN A 30 9.54 -1.17 7.78
CA GLN A 30 8.61 -2.08 7.14
C GLN A 30 7.21 -1.47 7.06
N LEU A 31 6.66 -1.42 5.85
CA LEU A 31 5.30 -0.93 5.60
C LEU A 31 4.38 -2.11 5.35
N VAL A 32 3.33 -2.26 6.16
CA VAL A 32 2.31 -3.32 6.01
C VAL A 32 0.95 -2.68 5.70
N PRO A 33 0.59 -2.51 4.40
CA PRO A 33 -0.71 -1.99 4.00
C PRO A 33 -1.78 -3.07 4.16
N TYR A 34 -2.63 -2.92 5.17
CA TYR A 34 -3.78 -3.78 5.45
C TYR A 34 -4.76 -3.06 6.39
N GLY A 35 -4.23 -2.58 7.53
CA GLY A 35 -5.01 -1.86 8.52
C GLY A 35 -6.06 -2.75 9.17
N ASN A 36 -7.33 -2.35 9.13
CA ASN A 36 -8.44 -3.10 9.76
C ASN A 36 -9.29 -3.85 8.74
N ALA A 37 -8.71 -4.17 7.58
CA ALA A 37 -9.36 -5.06 6.64
C ALA A 37 -9.61 -6.44 7.26
N LYS A 38 -10.60 -7.15 6.70
CA LYS A 38 -10.82 -8.58 6.95
C LYS A 38 -10.61 -9.31 5.64
N SER A 39 -9.95 -10.46 5.69
CA SER A 39 -9.71 -11.30 4.53
C SER A 39 -10.14 -12.74 4.77
N SER A 40 -10.48 -13.42 3.67
CA SER A 40 -10.73 -14.86 3.67
C SER A 40 -10.35 -15.46 2.32
N SER A 41 -9.84 -16.69 2.34
CA SER A 41 -9.65 -17.49 1.14
C SER A 41 -11.01 -17.90 0.56
N ARG A 42 -11.13 -17.89 -0.77
CA ARG A 42 -12.33 -18.37 -1.45
C ARG A 42 -12.41 -19.90 -1.35
N PRO A 43 -13.61 -20.48 -1.10
CA PRO A 43 -13.76 -21.93 -1.00
C PRO A 43 -13.37 -22.71 -2.27
N ASP A 44 -13.45 -22.06 -3.43
CA ASP A 44 -13.11 -22.63 -4.73
C ASP A 44 -11.59 -22.58 -5.04
N GLY A 45 -10.78 -22.06 -4.12
CA GLY A 45 -9.33 -21.91 -4.31
C GLY A 45 -8.92 -20.83 -5.31
N THR A 46 -9.85 -20.01 -5.81
CA THR A 46 -9.57 -19.03 -6.89
C THR A 46 -8.98 -17.70 -6.41
N GLY A 47 -8.72 -17.55 -5.11
CA GLY A 47 -8.06 -16.39 -4.53
C GLY A 47 -8.70 -15.92 -3.23
N TYR A 48 -8.72 -14.60 -3.02
CA TYR A 48 -9.05 -13.98 -1.74
C TYR A 48 -10.17 -12.96 -1.86
N THR A 49 -10.93 -12.78 -0.79
CA THR A 49 -11.91 -11.69 -0.63
C THR A 49 -11.50 -10.77 0.50
N PHE A 50 -11.78 -9.48 0.35
CA PHE A 50 -11.42 -8.43 1.31
C PHE A 50 -12.63 -7.57 1.65
N SER A 51 -12.74 -7.21 2.93
CA SER A 51 -13.68 -6.21 3.42
C SER A 51 -12.88 -5.13 4.15
N CYS A 52 -12.89 -3.90 3.63
CA CYS A 52 -12.17 -2.75 4.17
C CYS A 52 -13.15 -1.73 4.76
N GLN A 53 -12.68 -0.90 5.70
CA GLN A 53 -13.56 -0.01 6.48
C GLN A 53 -14.19 1.08 5.60
N HIS A 54 -13.46 1.54 4.58
CA HIS A 54 -13.94 2.54 3.62
C HIS A 54 -14.27 1.91 2.26
N GLY A 55 -14.71 0.65 2.27
CA GLY A 55 -15.19 -0.06 1.07
C GLY A 55 -14.09 -0.52 0.10
N PRO A 56 -14.48 -0.95 -1.11
CA PRO A 56 -13.57 -1.56 -2.09
C PRO A 56 -12.43 -0.65 -2.53
N THR A 57 -12.64 0.66 -2.54
CA THR A 57 -11.61 1.65 -2.89
C THR A 57 -10.43 1.62 -1.92
N GLU A 58 -10.68 1.47 -0.61
CA GLU A 58 -9.60 1.30 0.36
C GLU A 58 -8.84 -0.01 0.12
N CYS A 59 -9.54 -1.10 -0.17
CA CYS A 59 -8.90 -2.37 -0.47
C CYS A 59 -7.99 -2.25 -1.70
N LEU A 60 -8.46 -1.61 -2.78
CA LEU A 60 -7.66 -1.37 -3.97
C LEU A 60 -6.44 -0.50 -3.66
N GLY A 61 -6.60 0.57 -2.88
CA GLY A 61 -5.46 1.38 -2.44
C GLY A 61 -4.44 0.61 -1.62
N ASN A 62 -4.89 -0.29 -0.74
CA ASN A 62 -3.99 -1.18 -0.01
C ASN A 62 -3.27 -2.17 -0.94
N MET A 63 -3.93 -2.67 -1.99
CA MET A 63 -3.29 -3.53 -3.01
C MET A 63 -2.24 -2.76 -3.82
N VAL A 64 -2.53 -1.52 -4.24
CA VAL A 64 -1.54 -0.69 -4.94
C VAL A 64 -0.30 -0.47 -4.06
N HIS A 65 -0.49 -0.15 -2.77
CA HIS A 65 0.62 -0.03 -1.83
C HIS A 65 1.41 -1.34 -1.66
N ALA A 66 0.72 -2.48 -1.54
CA ALA A 66 1.36 -3.79 -1.40
C ALA A 66 2.19 -4.15 -2.65
N CYS A 67 1.67 -3.86 -3.85
CA CYS A 67 2.40 -4.04 -5.10
C CYS A 67 3.57 -3.07 -5.21
N ALA A 68 3.41 -1.79 -4.85
CA ALA A 68 4.51 -0.83 -4.84
C ALA A 68 5.65 -1.28 -3.93
N ILE A 69 5.35 -1.83 -2.74
CA ILE A 69 6.37 -2.40 -1.83
C ILE A 69 7.15 -3.55 -2.49
N LYS A 70 6.48 -4.35 -3.33
CA LYS A 70 7.15 -5.44 -4.06
C LYS A 70 8.09 -4.92 -5.15
N TYR A 71 7.64 -3.96 -5.95
CA TYR A 71 8.33 -3.52 -7.18
C TYR A 71 9.24 -2.30 -7.02
N VAL A 72 9.01 -1.46 -6.01
CA VAL A 72 9.77 -0.22 -5.77
C VAL A 72 10.67 -0.40 -4.56
N LYS A 73 11.92 0.08 -4.65
CA LYS A 73 12.88 0.01 -3.55
C LYS A 73 12.91 1.32 -2.76
N PHE A 74 13.27 1.22 -1.49
CA PHE A 74 13.65 2.39 -0.71
C PHE A 74 14.91 3.06 -1.33
N PRO A 75 15.06 4.39 -1.23
CA PRO A 75 14.16 5.32 -0.53
C PRO A 75 12.91 5.74 -1.33
N ILE A 76 12.92 5.57 -2.66
CA ILE A 76 11.85 6.02 -3.58
C ILE A 76 10.48 5.46 -3.20
N LEU A 77 10.42 4.23 -2.68
CA LEU A 77 9.20 3.64 -2.14
C LEU A 77 8.55 4.54 -1.06
N MET A 78 9.32 5.13 -0.15
CA MET A 78 8.77 5.98 0.91
C MET A 78 8.09 7.22 0.33
N ASP A 79 8.71 7.84 -0.69
CA ASP A 79 8.15 9.00 -1.39
C ASP A 79 6.89 8.65 -2.16
N PHE A 80 6.86 7.47 -2.79
CA PHE A 80 5.67 6.98 -3.49
C PHE A 80 4.49 6.78 -2.55
N ILE A 81 4.72 6.11 -1.42
CA ILE A 81 3.70 5.87 -0.40
C ILE A 81 3.20 7.19 0.18
N ALA A 82 4.10 8.13 0.50
CA ALA A 82 3.73 9.46 0.98
C ALA A 82 2.87 10.21 -0.06
N CYS A 83 3.32 10.29 -1.32
CA CYS A 83 2.56 10.94 -2.40
C CYS A 83 1.14 10.36 -2.55
N MET A 84 1.01 9.03 -2.51
CA MET A 84 -0.31 8.40 -2.58
C MET A 84 -1.16 8.70 -1.33
N MET A 85 -0.55 8.78 -0.15
CA MET A 85 -1.24 9.08 1.11
C MET A 85 -1.69 10.55 1.22
N GLU A 86 -1.13 11.47 0.42
CA GLU A 86 -1.63 12.84 0.27
C GLU A 86 -2.98 12.89 -0.46
N ARG A 87 -3.31 11.86 -1.25
CA ARG A 87 -4.47 11.91 -2.14
C ARG A 87 -5.63 11.05 -1.66
N SER A 88 -6.85 11.57 -1.76
CA SER A 88 -8.09 10.87 -1.38
C SER A 88 -8.92 10.41 -2.58
N ASP A 89 -8.30 10.35 -3.75
CA ASP A 89 -8.92 10.07 -5.04
C ASP A 89 -8.90 8.56 -5.39
N VAL A 90 -9.14 8.23 -6.65
CA VAL A 90 -9.15 6.86 -7.16
C VAL A 90 -7.72 6.28 -7.08
N PRO A 91 -7.48 5.19 -6.32
CA PRO A 91 -6.12 4.75 -5.99
C PRO A 91 -5.21 4.46 -7.19
N VAL A 92 -5.77 3.98 -8.31
CA VAL A 92 -5.02 3.68 -9.54
C VAL A 92 -4.56 4.98 -10.22
N LEU A 93 -5.42 6.00 -10.28
CA LEU A 93 -5.03 7.32 -10.80
C LEU A 93 -3.98 7.96 -9.89
N ALA A 94 -4.17 7.84 -8.57
CA ALA A 94 -3.21 8.25 -7.56
C ALA A 94 -1.83 7.62 -7.74
N GLY A 95 -1.80 6.29 -7.84
CA GLY A 95 -0.56 5.56 -8.05
C GLY A 95 0.12 5.97 -9.36
N LYS A 96 -0.62 6.08 -10.47
CA LYS A 96 -0.07 6.46 -11.77
C LYS A 96 0.59 7.84 -11.75
N GLU A 97 -0.09 8.84 -11.18
CA GLU A 97 0.44 10.20 -11.10
C GLU A 97 1.64 10.29 -10.15
N CYS A 98 1.62 9.58 -9.02
CA CYS A 98 2.77 9.52 -8.11
C CYS A 98 3.96 8.79 -8.73
N ALA A 99 3.72 7.69 -9.45
CA ALA A 99 4.74 6.98 -10.20
C ALA A 99 5.38 7.87 -11.26
N SER A 100 4.56 8.63 -12.01
CA SER A 100 5.06 9.58 -13.00
C SER A 100 5.91 10.69 -12.40
N LYS A 101 5.54 11.21 -11.21
CA LYS A 101 6.32 12.26 -10.53
C LYS A 101 7.67 11.78 -10.02
N LEU A 102 7.78 10.49 -9.70
CA LEU A 102 8.95 9.87 -9.09
C LEU A 102 9.74 8.99 -10.06
N GLU A 103 9.39 9.02 -11.35
CA GLU A 103 10.04 8.22 -12.40
C GLU A 103 10.03 6.71 -12.12
N ILE A 104 8.91 6.21 -11.57
CA ILE A 104 8.67 4.79 -11.27
C ILE A 104 7.92 4.14 -12.42
N GLU A 105 8.33 2.93 -12.79
CA GLU A 105 7.60 2.07 -13.73
C GLU A 105 6.25 1.65 -13.16
N TRP A 106 5.17 2.27 -13.66
CA TRP A 106 3.82 2.09 -13.14
C TRP A 106 3.17 0.77 -13.56
N THR A 107 3.51 0.26 -14.76
CA THR A 107 2.84 -0.89 -15.40
C THR A 107 2.85 -2.12 -14.50
N GLU A 108 3.99 -2.45 -13.88
CA GLU A 108 4.10 -3.63 -13.00
C GLU A 108 3.23 -3.48 -11.74
N ILE A 109 3.14 -2.27 -11.19
CA ILE A 109 2.32 -1.98 -10.00
C ILE A 109 0.83 -2.09 -10.35
N GLU A 110 0.42 -1.53 -11.49
CA GLU A 110 -0.96 -1.57 -11.96
C GLU A 110 -1.43 -3.01 -12.20
N GLU A 111 -0.69 -3.76 -13.00
CA GLU A 111 -0.99 -5.16 -13.32
C GLU A 111 -1.04 -6.03 -12.06
N CYS A 112 -0.08 -5.86 -11.14
CA CYS A 112 -0.09 -6.54 -9.86
C CYS A 112 -1.35 -6.20 -9.05
N SER A 113 -1.71 -4.92 -8.95
CA SER A 113 -2.82 -4.45 -8.12
C SER A 113 -4.19 -4.97 -8.59
N MET A 114 -4.30 -5.34 -9.87
CA MET A 114 -5.52 -5.86 -10.48
C MET A 114 -5.54 -7.39 -10.60
N SER A 115 -4.45 -8.08 -10.26
CA SER A 115 -4.31 -9.52 -10.45
C SER A 115 -4.50 -10.34 -9.16
N LEU A 116 -4.34 -11.66 -9.27
CA LEU A 116 -4.28 -12.55 -8.10
C LEU A 116 -3.06 -12.24 -7.21
N GLU A 117 -1.99 -11.70 -7.79
CA GLU A 117 -0.79 -11.33 -7.06
C GLU A 117 -1.05 -10.23 -6.04
N GLY A 118 -1.67 -9.12 -6.43
CA GLY A 118 -2.03 -8.05 -5.50
C GLY A 118 -2.96 -8.53 -4.39
N LYS A 119 -3.88 -9.45 -4.71
CA LYS A 119 -4.72 -10.12 -3.71
C LYS A 119 -3.88 -11.00 -2.77
N GLN A 120 -2.93 -11.78 -3.29
CA GLN A 120 -2.04 -12.60 -2.46
C GLN A 120 -1.20 -11.74 -1.52
N LEU A 121 -0.61 -10.65 -2.03
CA LEU A 121 0.18 -9.72 -1.23
C LEU A 121 -0.66 -9.08 -0.12
N LEU A 122 -1.87 -8.61 -0.43
CA LEU A 122 -2.76 -8.05 0.59
C LEU A 122 -3.21 -9.10 1.61
N PHE A 123 -3.45 -10.34 1.20
CA PHE A 123 -3.75 -11.44 2.11
C PHE A 123 -2.59 -11.71 3.06
N ASN A 124 -1.36 -11.82 2.54
CA ASN A 124 -0.15 -12.03 3.33
C ASN A 124 0.07 -10.90 4.34
N ASN A 125 -0.15 -9.64 3.96
CA ASN A 125 -0.09 -8.51 4.89
C ASN A 125 -1.11 -8.62 6.03
N GLY A 126 -2.26 -9.25 5.78
CA GLY A 126 -3.27 -9.52 6.79
C GLY A 126 -2.85 -10.57 7.81
N GLU A 127 -2.14 -11.61 7.35
CA GLU A 127 -1.54 -12.63 8.20
C GLU A 127 -0.36 -12.06 8.99
N GLU A 128 0.51 -11.29 8.34
CA GLU A 128 1.65 -10.65 8.96
C GLU A 128 1.23 -9.67 10.06
N LYS A 129 0.17 -8.88 9.85
CA LYS A 129 -0.39 -8.01 10.90
C LYS A 129 -0.71 -8.76 12.21
N GLN A 130 -0.98 -10.06 12.17
CA GLN A 130 -1.29 -10.83 13.39
C GLN A 130 -0.03 -11.17 14.21
N ILE A 131 1.16 -10.95 13.65
CA ILE A 131 2.46 -11.35 14.23
C ILE A 131 3.19 -10.13 14.83
N ILE A 132 2.81 -8.91 14.45
CA ILE A 132 3.41 -7.64 14.88
C ILE A 132 2.47 -6.91 15.85
#